data_AF-A0A7D7PUZ7-F1
#
_entry.id   AF-A0A7D7PUZ7-F1
#
_cell.length_a   1.000
_cell.length_b   1.000
_cell.length_c   1.000
_cell.angle_alpha   90.00
_cell.angle_beta   90.00
_cell.angle_gamma   90.00
#
_symmetry.space_group_name_H-M   'P 1'
#
loop_
_entity.id
_entity.type
_entity.pdbx_description
1 polymer ?
#
loop_
_entity_poly.entity_id
_entity_poly.type
_entity_poly.pdbx_seq_one_letter_code
_entity_poly.pdbx_strand_id
1 'polypeptide(L)' 'MARYLLTRSEGTIGELAHLLMAAAVAAVESSEEAINHRTLSMADYTGPSERRRQFERELM' A
#
# COMPACT_ATOMS: atom_id res chain seq x y z
N MET A 1 8.85 -10.40 -1.97
CA MET A 1 7.68 -9.87 -1.22
C MET A 1 8.08 -9.00 -0.02
N ALA A 2 8.79 -9.54 0.99
CA ALA A 2 9.09 -8.79 2.23
C ALA A 2 9.80 -7.44 2.01
N ARG A 3 10.80 -7.38 1.12
CA ARG A 3 11.46 -6.12 0.74
C ARG A 3 10.48 -5.09 0.17
N TYR A 4 9.59 -5.52 -0.72
CA TYR A 4 8.59 -4.65 -1.34
C TYR A 4 7.65 -4.07 -0.29
N LEU A 5 7.15 -4.91 0.63
CA LEU A 5 6.30 -4.49 1.74
C LEU A 5 7.01 -3.46 2.61
N LEU A 6 8.25 -3.74 3.05
CA LEU A 6 9.04 -2.82 3.87
C LEU A 6 9.32 -1.49 3.17
N THR A 7 9.63 -1.51 1.87
CA THR A 7 9.88 -0.29 1.11
C THR A 7 8.59 0.54 0.95
N ARG A 8 7.46 -0.10 0.62
CA ARG A 8 6.17 0.58 0.42
C ARG A 8 5.59 1.14 1.73
N SER A 9 5.74 0.42 2.83
CA SER A 9 5.26 0.84 4.16
C SER A 9 6.27 1.70 4.94
N GLU A 10 7.42 2.00 4.33
CA GLU A 10 8.54 2.72 4.95
C GLU A 10 9.01 2.07 6.27
N GLY A 11 8.85 0.75 6.38
CA GLY A 11 9.30 -0.06 7.52
C GLY A 11 8.41 0.05 8.77
N THR A 12 7.30 0.76 8.72
CA THR A 12 6.42 0.93 9.88
C THR A 12 5.30 -0.12 9.92
N ILE A 13 5.01 -0.66 11.10
CA ILE A 13 4.04 -1.77 11.24
C ILE A 13 2.60 -1.35 10.95
N GLY A 14 2.23 -0.12 11.32
CA GLY A 14 0.89 0.42 11.05
C GLY A 14 0.66 0.59 9.54
N GLU A 15 1.63 1.14 8.83
CA GLU A 15 1.57 1.27 7.38
C GLU A 15 1.59 -0.09 6.67
N LEU A 16 2.34 -1.06 7.20
CA LEU A 16 2.32 -2.42 6.69
C LEU A 16 0.91 -3.03 6.80
N ALA A 17 0.24 -2.85 7.94
CA ALA A 17 -1.13 -3.31 8.13
C ALA A 17 -2.10 -2.61 7.16
N HIS A 18 -1.99 -1.29 6.98
CA HIS A 18 -2.80 -0.54 6.03
C HIS A 18 -2.60 -1.02 4.58
N LEU A 19 -1.35 -1.21 4.14
CA LEU A 19 -1.03 -1.73 2.82
C LEU A 19 -1.62 -3.13 2.60
N LEU A 20 -1.45 -4.03 3.58
CA LEU A 20 -1.98 -5.40 3.47
C LEU A 20 -3.51 -5.42 3.45
N MET A 21 -4.17 -4.53 4.19
CA MET A 21 -5.63 -4.40 4.17
C MET A 21 -6.13 -3.93 2.79
N ALA A 22 -5.51 -2.89 2.21
CA ALA A 22 -5.85 -2.43 0.86
C ALA A 22 -5.57 -3.50 -0.20
N ALA A 23 -4.49 -4.26 -0.06
CA ALA A 23 -4.18 -5.37 -0.97
C ALA A 23 -5.15 -6.55 -0.81
N ALA A 24 -5.69 -6.79 0.39
CA ALA A 24 -6.72 -7.79 0.61
C ALA A 24 -8.04 -7.41 -0.07
N VAL A 25 -8.43 -6.13 0.02
CA VAL A 25 -9.61 -5.61 -0.72
C VAL A 25 -9.41 -5.82 -2.23
N ALA A 26 -8.26 -5.41 -2.77
CA ALA A 26 -7.94 -5.61 -4.18
C ALA A 26 -7.92 -7.09 -4.60
N ALA A 27 -7.51 -7.99 -3.69
CA ALA A 27 -7.55 -9.43 -3.94
C ALA A 27 -8.99 -9.94 -4.12
N VAL A 28 -9.89 -9.55 -3.22
CA VAL A 28 -11.32 -9.91 -3.31
C VAL A 28 -11.95 -9.35 -4.60
N GLU A 29 -11.69 -8.09 -4.92
CA GLU A 29 -12.24 -7.43 -6.12
C GLU A 29 -11.72 -8.03 -7.43
N SER A 30 -10.53 -8.64 -7.40
CA SER A 30 -9.88 -9.25 -8.57
C SER A 30 -9.98 -10.77 -8.61
N SER A 31 -10.75 -11.38 -7.71
CA SER A 31 -10.91 -12.84 -7.56
C SER A 31 -9.60 -13.59 -7.31
N GLU A 32 -8.64 -12.95 -6.65
CA GLU A 32 -7.39 -13.56 -6.21
C GLU A 32 -7.55 -14.09 -4.77
N GLU A 33 -7.30 -15.38 -4.54
CA GLU A 33 -7.51 -16.01 -3.22
C GLU A 33 -6.40 -15.68 -2.19
N ALA A 34 -5.38 -14.92 -2.59
CA ALA A 34 -4.27 -14.55 -1.73
C ALA A 34 -3.72 -13.17 -2.08
N ILE A 35 -3.11 -12.52 -1.08
CA ILE A 35 -2.28 -11.34 -1.33
C ILE A 35 -1.04 -11.77 -2.10
N ASN A 36 -0.86 -11.20 -3.30
CA ASN A 36 0.27 -11.46 -4.17
C ASN A 36 0.82 -10.15 -4.74
N HIS A 37 1.83 -10.24 -5.60
CA HIS A 37 2.44 -9.05 -6.18
C HIS A 37 1.43 -8.20 -6.98
N ARG A 38 0.50 -8.84 -7.68
CA ARG A 38 -0.53 -8.15 -8.45
C ARG A 38 -1.47 -7.39 -7.53
N THR A 39 -2.02 -8.03 -6.51
CA THR A 39 -2.95 -7.37 -5.56
C THR A 39 -2.25 -6.26 -4.76
N LEU A 40 -0.97 -6.44 -4.41
CA LEU A 40 -0.12 -5.39 -3.81
C LEU A 40 0.19 -4.21 -4.73
N SER A 41 0.17 -4.41 -6.05
CA SER A 41 0.32 -3.32 -7.02
C SER A 41 -0.99 -2.58 -7.27
N MET A 42 -2.12 -3.28 -7.14
CA MET A 42 -3.47 -2.74 -7.28
C MET A 42 -3.99 -2.03 -6.01
N ALA A 43 -3.40 -2.34 -4.85
CA ALA A 43 -3.78 -1.77 -3.57
C ALA A 43 -3.78 -0.23 -3.63
N ASP A 44 -4.95 0.36 -3.35
CA ASP A 44 -5.11 1.80 -3.19
C ASP A 44 -4.47 2.25 -1.86
N TYR A 45 -3.14 2.33 -1.90
CA TYR A 45 -2.31 2.63 -0.76
C TYR A 45 -1.19 3.60 -1.16
N THR A 46 -1.23 4.78 -0.54
CA THR A 46 -0.21 5.82 -0.66
C THR A 46 0.64 5.83 0.61
N GLY A 47 1.97 5.74 0.47
CA GLY A 47 2.90 5.70 1.60
C GLY A 47 3.05 7.05 2.34
N PRO A 48 3.56 7.06 3.59
CA PRO A 48 3.67 8.25 4.43
C PRO A 48 4.37 9.44 3.76
N SER A 49 5.52 9.21 3.15
CA SER A 49 6.31 10.26 2.49
C SER A 49 5.59 10.80 1.25
N GLU A 50 4.85 9.94 0.54
CA GLU A 50 4.08 10.35 -0.63
C GLU A 50 2.84 11.15 -0.24
N ARG A 51 2.10 10.73 0.80
CA ARG A 51 0.98 11.50 1.36
C ARG A 51 1.44 12.89 1.80
N ARG A 52 2.62 12.99 2.44
CA ARG A 52 3.22 14.28 2.82
C ARG A 52 3.50 15.16 1.60
N ARG A 53 4.11 14.61 0.55
CA ARG A 53 4.37 15.35 -0.70
C ARG A 53 3.09 15.79 -1.42
N GLN A 54 2.02 14.97 -1.37
CA GLN A 54 0.72 15.36 -1.92
C GLN A 54 0.16 16.57 -1.16
N PHE A 55 0.13 16.50 0.17
CA PHE A 55 -0.31 17.59 1.02
C PHE A 55 0.50 18.89 0.80
N GLU A 56 1.83 18.78 0.72
CA GLU A 56 2.71 19.94 0.45
C GLU A 56 2.45 20.59 -0.91
N ARG A 57 2.09 19.80 -1.94
CA ARG A 57 1.75 20.32 -3.28
C ARG A 57 0.40 21.03 -3.31
N GLU A 58 -0.57 20.59 -2.53
CA GLU A 58 -1.90 21.22 -2.47
C GLU A 58 -1.90 22.56 -1.73
N LEU A 59 -0.87 22.83 -0.92
CA LEU A 59 -0.70 24.08 -0.18
C LEU A 59 0.04 25.18 -0.96
N MET A 60 0.59 24.87 -2.15
CA MET A 60 1.29 25.82 -3.03
C MET A 60 0.39 26.28 -4.18
#